data_AF-H5XG91-F1
#
_entry.id   AF-H5XG91-F1
#
_cell.length_a   1.000
_cell.length_b   1.000
_cell.length_c   1.000
_cell.angle_alpha   90.00
_cell.angle_beta   90.00
_cell.angle_gamma   90.00
#
_symmetry.space_group_name_H-M   'P 1'
#
loop_
_entity.id
_entity.type
_entity.pdbx_description
1 polymer ?
#
loop_
_entity_poly.entity_id
_entity_poly.type
_entity_poly.pdbx_seq_one_letter_code
_entity_poly.pdbx_strand_id
1 'polypeptide(L)'
;MIFEFIPLLALLVLVILFASSHETLRSAWFRFVRLPALVRENGWLMKRRMPWQSREGGELPGSGSVPWTYAVPYAECEVLGTYAHRPVHGIEFGIPTKSYIGEGKPNRVIDRYSVVTVATSAQPFDDFHGVPGGRPISGNPESFYPDFVDWIRDRMPNSAEPLKDEGPGLVSYSWRGPLSKRRLFRALDELTGTG
;
A
#
# COMPACT_ATOMS: atom_id res chain seq x y z
N MET A 1 26.25 39.52 -15.74
CA MET A 1 26.25 38.04 -15.73
C MET A 1 25.31 37.42 -14.68
N ILE A 2 24.31 38.13 -14.13
CA ILE A 2 23.36 37.55 -13.15
C ILE A 2 21.96 37.33 -13.77
N PHE A 3 21.64 38.01 -14.87
CA PHE A 3 20.30 37.99 -15.49
C PHE A 3 20.00 36.75 -16.38
N GLU A 4 21.00 35.99 -16.81
CA GLU A 4 20.78 34.81 -17.67
C GLU A 4 20.38 33.53 -16.89
N PHE A 5 20.63 33.49 -15.59
CA PHE A 5 20.28 32.33 -14.75
C PHE A 5 18.83 32.33 -14.26
N ILE A 6 18.17 33.50 -14.26
CA ILE A 6 16.78 33.68 -13.80
C ILE A 6 15.76 32.86 -14.62
N PRO A 7 15.76 32.88 -15.97
CA PRO A 7 14.80 32.09 -16.75
C PRO A 7 15.04 30.57 -16.62
N LEU A 8 16.29 30.16 -16.46
CA LEU A 8 16.67 28.74 -16.33
C LEU A 8 16.28 28.18 -14.96
N LEU A 9 16.46 28.97 -13.89
CA LEU A 9 15.98 28.65 -12.55
C LEU A 9 14.44 28.60 -12.49
N ALA A 10 13.76 29.55 -13.12
CA ALA A 10 12.30 29.58 -13.18
C ALA A 10 11.72 28.35 -13.93
N LEU A 11 12.34 27.96 -15.06
CA LEU A 11 11.96 26.76 -15.79
C LEU A 11 12.18 25.49 -14.95
N LEU A 12 13.32 25.38 -14.26
CA LEU A 12 13.61 24.25 -13.39
C LEU A 12 12.57 24.12 -12.27
N VAL A 13 12.25 25.23 -11.59
CA VAL A 13 11.20 25.25 -10.55
C VAL A 13 9.85 24.84 -11.12
N LEU A 14 9.50 25.32 -12.32
CA LEU A 14 8.22 25.00 -12.96
C LEU A 14 8.13 23.51 -13.36
N VAL A 15 9.22 22.93 -13.86
CA VAL A 15 9.31 21.48 -14.16
C VAL A 15 9.19 20.65 -12.88
N ILE A 16 9.87 21.05 -11.80
CA ILE A 16 9.78 20.36 -10.50
C ILE A 16 8.36 20.44 -9.93
N LEU A 17 7.74 21.62 -9.96
CA LEU A 17 6.36 21.82 -9.51
C LEU A 17 5.37 21.02 -10.35
N PHE A 18 5.54 21.00 -11.67
CA PHE A 18 4.70 20.24 -12.58
C PHE A 18 4.85 18.73 -12.34
N ALA A 19 6.08 18.23 -12.23
CA ALA A 19 6.35 16.82 -11.96
C ALA A 19 5.74 16.38 -10.61
N SER A 20 5.95 17.17 -9.54
CA SER A 20 5.40 16.88 -8.22
C SER A 20 3.86 16.92 -8.19
N SER A 21 3.26 17.90 -8.87
CA SER A 21 1.80 18.00 -9.01
C SER A 21 1.24 16.82 -9.79
N HIS A 22 1.92 16.40 -10.85
CA HIS A 22 1.50 15.31 -11.70
C HIS A 22 1.51 13.96 -10.97
N GLU A 23 2.52 13.67 -10.15
CA GLU A 23 2.53 12.45 -9.33
C GLU A 23 1.40 12.42 -8.30
N THR A 24 1.15 13.55 -7.64
CA THR A 24 0.07 13.69 -6.65
C THR A 24 -1.30 13.48 -7.31
N LEU A 25 -1.52 14.13 -8.46
CA LEU A 25 -2.75 14.00 -9.25
C LEU A 25 -2.96 12.57 -9.75
N ARG A 26 -1.90 11.89 -10.22
CA ARG A 26 -2.00 10.48 -10.66
C ARG A 26 -2.34 9.54 -9.51
N SER A 27 -1.73 9.72 -8.35
CA SER A 27 -2.04 8.93 -7.15
C SER A 27 -3.50 9.15 -6.72
N ALA A 28 -3.97 10.39 -6.70
CA ALA A 28 -5.36 10.70 -6.39
C ALA A 28 -6.32 10.08 -7.44
N TRP A 29 -6.04 10.27 -8.73
CA TRP A 29 -6.83 9.69 -9.82
C TRP A 29 -6.91 8.16 -9.71
N PHE A 30 -5.79 7.50 -9.38
CA PHE A 30 -5.79 6.07 -9.16
C PHE A 30 -6.72 5.68 -8.02
N ARG A 31 -6.56 6.28 -6.84
CA ARG A 31 -7.34 5.93 -5.63
C ARG A 31 -8.82 6.26 -5.74
N PHE A 32 -9.17 7.35 -6.41
CA PHE A 32 -10.57 7.82 -6.48
C PHE A 32 -11.34 7.31 -7.69
N VAL A 33 -10.66 7.00 -8.80
CA VAL A 33 -11.33 6.64 -10.07
C VAL A 33 -10.96 5.24 -10.53
N ARG A 34 -9.66 4.93 -10.69
CA ARG A 34 -9.22 3.65 -11.27
C ARG A 34 -9.37 2.48 -10.32
N LEU A 35 -9.09 2.66 -9.04
CA LEU A 35 -9.14 1.60 -8.04
C LEU A 35 -10.57 1.10 -7.83
N PRO A 36 -11.61 1.94 -7.65
CA PRO A 36 -12.99 1.47 -7.58
C PRO A 36 -13.47 0.75 -8.85
N ALA A 37 -12.99 1.15 -10.03
CA ALA A 37 -13.30 0.44 -11.27
C ALA A 37 -12.69 -0.96 -11.26
N LEU A 38 -11.39 -1.06 -10.96
CA LEU A 38 -10.63 -2.31 -10.86
C LEU A 38 -11.26 -3.27 -9.85
N VAL A 39 -11.62 -2.76 -8.66
CA VAL A 39 -12.21 -3.56 -7.59
C VAL A 39 -13.54 -4.16 -8.03
N ARG A 40 -14.39 -3.37 -8.72
CA ARG A 40 -15.65 -3.88 -9.30
C ARG A 40 -15.42 -4.91 -10.40
N GLU A 41 -14.46 -4.66 -11.29
CA GLU A 41 -14.11 -5.59 -12.39
C GLU A 41 -13.66 -6.97 -11.89
N ASN A 42 -12.97 -7.02 -10.75
CA ASN A 42 -12.40 -8.25 -10.21
C ASN A 42 -13.22 -8.85 -9.05
N GLY A 43 -14.34 -8.23 -8.65
CA GLY A 43 -15.11 -8.66 -7.48
C GLY A 43 -14.33 -8.57 -6.17
N TRP A 44 -13.40 -7.63 -6.07
CA TRP A 44 -12.57 -7.41 -4.88
C TRP A 44 -13.27 -6.49 -3.88
N LEU A 45 -12.68 -6.39 -2.69
CA LEU A 45 -13.03 -5.45 -1.65
C LEU A 45 -12.03 -4.30 -1.63
N MET A 46 -12.46 -3.12 -1.18
CA MET A 46 -11.57 -1.99 -0.98
C MET A 46 -11.93 -1.16 0.24
N LYS A 47 -10.92 -0.56 0.85
CA LYS A 47 -11.05 0.59 1.75
C LYS A 47 -10.34 1.77 1.15
N ARG A 48 -10.84 2.95 1.47
CA ARG A 48 -10.22 4.20 1.03
C ARG A 48 -10.39 5.25 2.11
N ARG A 49 -9.28 5.91 2.44
CA ARG A 49 -9.30 7.09 3.27
C ARG A 49 -9.75 8.28 2.43
N MET A 50 -10.70 9.04 2.96
CA MET A 50 -11.15 10.29 2.39
C MET A 50 -10.26 11.45 2.86
N PRO A 51 -10.06 12.52 2.06
CA PRO A 51 -9.16 13.62 2.42
C PRO A 51 -9.50 14.32 3.76
N TRP A 52 -10.76 14.28 4.17
CA TRP A 52 -11.25 14.88 5.42
C TRP A 52 -11.13 13.94 6.65
N GLN A 53 -10.79 12.67 6.45
CA GLN A 53 -10.62 11.73 7.57
C GLN A 53 -9.25 11.94 8.23
N SER A 54 -9.24 12.00 9.56
CA SER A 54 -8.01 12.15 10.34
C SER A 54 -7.04 11.00 10.08
N ARG A 55 -5.74 11.31 10.07
CA ARG A 55 -4.64 10.33 10.11
C ARG A 55 -4.35 10.01 11.56
N GLU A 56 -5.26 9.27 12.18
CA GLU A 56 -5.07 8.81 13.55
C GLU A 56 -4.04 7.67 13.55
N GLY A 57 -3.01 7.84 14.39
CA GLY A 57 -2.09 6.79 14.77
C GLY A 57 -2.70 6.04 15.93
N GLY A 58 -3.39 4.95 15.63
CA GLY A 58 -3.67 3.93 16.62
C GLY A 58 -2.53 2.91 16.62
N GLU A 59 -2.26 2.29 17.76
CA GLU A 59 -1.50 1.04 17.76
C GLU A 59 -2.25 0.02 16.92
N LEU A 60 -1.52 -0.69 16.05
CA LEU A 60 -2.05 -1.89 15.41
C LEU A 60 -2.44 -2.87 16.54
N PRO A 61 -3.65 -3.44 16.54
CA PRO A 61 -4.10 -4.33 17.60
C PRO A 61 -3.12 -5.49 17.75
N GLY A 62 -3.04 -6.03 18.97
CA GLY A 62 -2.39 -7.31 19.20
C GLY A 62 -2.95 -8.38 18.26
N SER A 63 -2.07 -9.29 17.82
CA SER A 63 -2.29 -10.25 16.74
C SER A 63 -3.63 -10.98 16.79
N GLY A 64 -4.20 -11.24 15.62
CA GLY A 64 -5.06 -12.42 15.40
C GLY A 64 -6.58 -12.25 15.36
N SER A 65 -7.18 -11.05 15.41
CA SER A 65 -8.66 -10.96 15.44
C SER A 65 -9.26 -9.74 14.73
N VAL A 66 -8.55 -9.15 13.76
CA VAL A 66 -9.09 -7.98 13.05
C VAL A 66 -10.00 -8.40 11.88
N PRO A 67 -11.31 -8.04 11.91
CA PRO A 67 -12.17 -8.25 10.76
C PRO A 67 -11.80 -7.28 9.62
N TRP A 68 -12.29 -7.56 8.40
CA TRP A 68 -12.17 -6.60 7.30
C TRP A 68 -12.79 -5.23 7.62
N THR A 69 -13.62 -5.05 8.64
CA THR A 69 -14.10 -3.71 9.04
C THR A 69 -13.06 -2.88 9.78
N TYR A 70 -11.97 -3.49 10.27
CA TYR A 70 -10.87 -2.79 10.96
C TYR A 70 -10.13 -1.85 10.00
N ALA A 71 -9.93 -0.60 10.40
CA ALA A 71 -9.20 0.38 9.57
C ALA A 71 -7.72 0.39 9.97
N VAL A 72 -6.84 0.02 9.03
CA VAL A 72 -5.40 0.05 9.28
C VAL A 72 -4.92 1.51 9.48
N PRO A 73 -4.19 1.82 10.56
CA PRO A 73 -3.60 3.13 10.79
C PRO A 73 -2.80 3.61 9.59
N TYR A 74 -2.89 4.90 9.27
CA TYR A 74 -2.19 5.53 8.14
C TYR A 74 -2.50 4.96 6.73
N ALA A 75 -3.40 3.98 6.59
CA ALA A 75 -3.82 3.50 5.28
C ALA A 75 -4.51 4.61 4.48
N GLU A 76 -4.07 4.82 3.23
CA GLU A 76 -4.69 5.71 2.26
C GLU A 76 -5.70 4.94 1.39
N CYS A 77 -5.34 3.71 1.01
CA CYS A 77 -6.26 2.76 0.41
C CYS A 77 -5.80 1.32 0.68
N GLU A 78 -6.76 0.40 0.71
CA GLU A 78 -6.54 -1.04 0.80
C GLU A 78 -7.40 -1.74 -0.26
N VAL A 79 -6.90 -2.85 -0.80
CA VAL A 79 -7.64 -3.80 -1.61
C VAL A 79 -7.43 -5.20 -1.07
N LEU A 80 -8.49 -6.01 -1.15
CA LEU A 80 -8.49 -7.40 -0.73
C LEU A 80 -9.29 -8.21 -1.74
N GLY A 81 -8.73 -9.31 -2.21
CA GLY A 81 -9.34 -10.03 -3.30
C GLY A 81 -8.70 -11.38 -3.55
N THR A 82 -9.07 -11.99 -4.67
CA THR A 82 -8.45 -13.22 -5.16
C THR A 82 -7.83 -12.95 -6.52
N TYR A 83 -6.56 -13.33 -6.68
CA TYR A 83 -5.81 -13.24 -7.93
C TYR A 83 -5.08 -14.55 -8.19
N ALA A 84 -5.20 -15.11 -9.40
CA ALA A 84 -4.66 -16.43 -9.74
C ALA A 84 -5.01 -17.52 -8.70
N HIS A 85 -6.27 -17.54 -8.26
CA HIS A 85 -6.80 -18.45 -7.22
C HIS A 85 -6.18 -18.31 -5.81
N ARG A 86 -5.44 -17.23 -5.55
CA ARG A 86 -4.81 -16.96 -4.25
C ARG A 86 -5.40 -15.70 -3.61
N PRO A 87 -5.63 -15.69 -2.29
CA PRO A 87 -5.94 -14.48 -1.55
C PRO A 87 -4.81 -13.45 -1.69
N VAL A 88 -5.18 -12.20 -1.96
CA VAL A 88 -4.23 -11.10 -2.13
C VAL A 88 -4.68 -9.85 -1.40
N HIS A 89 -3.72 -9.10 -0.90
CA HIS A 89 -3.92 -7.82 -0.24
C HIS A 89 -2.97 -6.79 -0.82
N GLY A 90 -3.47 -5.58 -1.03
CA GLY A 90 -2.66 -4.44 -1.46
C GLY A 90 -3.00 -3.23 -0.61
N ILE A 91 -1.99 -2.56 -0.07
CA ILE A 91 -2.18 -1.38 0.78
C ILE A 91 -1.23 -0.26 0.39
N GLU A 92 -1.71 0.97 0.49
CA GLU A 92 -0.89 2.17 0.47
C GLU A 92 -0.99 2.87 1.83
N PHE A 93 0.15 3.19 2.44
CA PHE A 93 0.27 3.98 3.65
C PHE A 93 0.68 5.42 3.33
N GLY A 94 0.18 6.39 4.09
CA GLY A 94 0.57 7.80 4.06
C GLY A 94 1.03 8.26 5.44
N ILE A 95 2.33 8.19 5.70
CA ILE A 95 2.93 8.48 7.00
C ILE A 95 3.36 9.95 7.06
N PRO A 96 2.83 10.74 8.00
CA PRO A 96 3.26 12.11 8.17
C PRO A 96 4.66 12.15 8.82
N THR A 97 5.68 12.48 8.05
CA THR A 97 7.04 12.69 8.52
C THR A 97 7.27 14.18 8.76
N LYS A 98 7.88 14.51 9.90
CA LYS A 98 8.35 15.87 10.16
C LYS A 98 9.70 16.05 9.46
N SER A 99 9.76 16.93 8.47
CA SER A 99 11.03 17.40 7.92
C SER A 99 11.42 18.70 8.60
N TYR A 100 12.67 18.75 9.08
CA TYR A 100 13.27 19.97 9.63
C TYR A 100 14.15 20.56 8.54
N ILE A 101 13.71 21.68 7.95
CA ILE A 101 14.54 22.47 7.05
C ILE A 101 14.99 23.71 7.85
N GLY A 102 16.17 23.64 8.46
CA GLY A 102 16.74 24.72 9.29
C GLY A 102 16.03 24.94 10.64
N GLU A 103 16.17 26.14 11.22
CA GLU A 103 15.51 26.58 12.47
C GLU A 103 14.00 26.90 12.31
N GLY A 104 13.42 26.62 11.14
CA GLY A 104 12.02 26.92 10.81
C GLY A 104 11.02 25.89 11.32
N LYS A 105 9.72 26.28 11.29
CA LYS A 105 8.59 25.40 11.62
C LYS A 105 8.68 24.08 10.81
N PRO A 106 8.39 22.93 11.43
CA PRO A 106 8.50 21.63 10.75
C PRO A 106 7.55 21.58 9.55
N ASN A 107 8.10 21.29 8.36
CA ASN A 107 7.30 21.01 7.18
C ASN A 107 6.79 19.58 7.28
N ARG A 108 5.46 19.42 7.28
CA ARG A 108 4.80 18.11 7.28
C ARG A 108 4.87 17.53 5.87
N VAL A 109 5.74 16.55 5.68
CA VAL A 109 5.84 15.76 4.45
C VAL A 109 5.07 14.46 4.67
N ILE A 110 4.42 13.93 3.62
CA ILE A 110 3.75 12.64 3.71
C ILE A 110 4.59 11.65 2.90
N ASP A 111 5.24 10.73 3.60
CA ASP A 111 5.91 9.60 2.97
C ASP A 111 4.88 8.52 2.63
N ARG A 112 4.96 8.01 1.40
CA ARG A 112 4.08 6.95 0.92
C ARG A 112 4.82 5.64 0.83
N TYR A 113 4.17 4.57 1.29
CA TYR A 113 4.66 3.21 1.18
C TYR A 113 3.54 2.34 0.62
N SER A 114 3.89 1.35 -0.18
CA SER A 114 2.92 0.39 -0.68
C SER A 114 3.42 -1.02 -0.42
N VAL A 115 2.49 -1.92 -0.10
CA VAL A 115 2.76 -3.35 0.07
C VAL A 115 1.71 -4.12 -0.69
N VAL A 116 2.14 -5.14 -1.44
CA VAL A 116 1.28 -6.10 -2.13
C VAL A 116 1.67 -7.48 -1.66
N THR A 117 0.73 -8.19 -1.05
CA THR A 117 0.92 -9.49 -0.40
C THR A 117 0.03 -10.54 -1.03
N VAL A 118 0.55 -11.76 -1.17
CA VAL A 118 -0.15 -12.94 -1.66
C VAL A 118 -0.03 -14.04 -0.63
N ALA A 119 -1.13 -14.75 -0.37
CA ALA A 119 -1.08 -15.98 0.41
C ALA A 119 -0.51 -17.14 -0.41
N THR A 120 0.58 -17.74 0.07
CA THR A 120 1.26 -18.89 -0.55
C THR A 120 0.81 -20.23 0.01
N SER A 121 0.26 -20.26 1.22
CA SER A 121 -0.32 -21.45 1.85
C SER A 121 -1.73 -21.16 2.37
N ALA A 122 -2.47 -22.22 2.72
CA ALA A 122 -3.78 -22.10 3.37
C ALA A 122 -3.71 -21.85 4.89
N GLN A 123 -2.51 -21.91 5.46
CA GLN A 123 -2.24 -21.70 6.88
C GLN A 123 -0.91 -20.94 7.01
N PRO A 124 -0.92 -19.60 6.96
CA PRO A 124 0.30 -18.82 6.94
C PRO A 124 1.06 -18.80 8.28
N PHE A 125 0.41 -18.96 9.43
CA PHE A 125 1.11 -18.95 10.73
C PHE A 125 0.84 -20.22 11.55
N ASP A 126 1.79 -20.63 12.40
CA ASP A 126 1.62 -21.78 13.31
C ASP A 126 0.52 -21.52 14.37
N ASP A 127 0.27 -20.25 14.73
CA ASP A 127 -0.81 -19.80 15.63
C ASP A 127 -2.13 -19.47 14.90
N PHE A 128 -2.32 -19.97 13.67
CA PHE A 128 -3.50 -19.70 12.87
C PHE A 128 -4.79 -20.04 13.65
N HIS A 129 -5.59 -19.02 13.95
CA HIS A 129 -6.90 -19.13 14.63
C HIS A 129 -7.98 -19.85 13.78
N GLY A 130 -7.56 -20.62 12.79
CA GLY A 130 -8.40 -21.59 12.11
C GLY A 130 -8.63 -22.79 13.02
N VAL A 131 -9.90 -23.15 13.19
CA VAL A 131 -10.37 -24.44 13.70
C VAL A 131 -9.41 -25.58 13.24
N PRO A 132 -9.00 -26.51 14.12
CA PRO A 132 -8.10 -27.61 13.76
C PRO A 132 -8.71 -28.42 12.61
N GLY A 133 -8.02 -28.44 11.48
CA GLY A 133 -8.52 -28.99 10.22
C GLY A 133 -8.26 -28.00 9.10
N GLY A 134 -7.09 -28.13 8.48
CA GLY A 134 -6.59 -27.22 7.44
C GLY A 134 -7.70 -26.82 6.48
N ARG A 135 -8.06 -25.53 6.52
CA ARG A 135 -8.97 -25.00 5.52
C ARG A 135 -8.24 -25.14 4.18
N PRO A 136 -8.89 -25.60 3.10
CA PRO A 136 -8.33 -25.42 1.76
C PRO A 136 -8.07 -23.92 1.55
N ILE A 137 -7.37 -23.53 0.49
CA ILE A 137 -7.41 -22.16 -0.03
C ILE A 137 -8.86 -21.92 -0.48
N SER A 138 -9.77 -21.77 0.49
CA SER A 138 -11.15 -21.37 0.27
C SER A 138 -10.98 -19.93 -0.14
N GLY A 139 -11.25 -19.63 -1.41
CA GLY A 139 -10.99 -18.34 -2.03
C GLY A 139 -11.76 -17.15 -1.44
N ASN A 140 -12.12 -17.19 -0.16
CA ASN A 140 -12.58 -16.04 0.61
C ASN A 140 -11.36 -15.30 1.23
N PRO A 141 -10.93 -14.18 0.63
CA PRO A 141 -9.76 -13.45 1.07
C PRO A 141 -9.95 -12.74 2.42
N GLU A 142 -11.19 -12.52 2.89
CA GLU A 142 -11.46 -11.92 4.21
C GLU A 142 -10.93 -12.77 5.36
N SER A 143 -10.88 -14.10 5.19
CA SER A 143 -10.35 -14.99 6.22
C SER A 143 -8.85 -14.84 6.45
N PHE A 144 -8.11 -14.31 5.47
CA PHE A 144 -6.67 -14.05 5.54
C PHE A 144 -6.37 -12.60 5.97
N TYR A 145 -7.39 -11.78 6.23
CA TYR A 145 -7.18 -10.37 6.53
C TYR A 145 -6.34 -10.13 7.80
N PRO A 146 -6.55 -10.84 8.92
CA PRO A 146 -5.67 -10.71 10.09
C PRO A 146 -4.20 -10.95 9.76
N ASP A 147 -3.94 -12.00 8.98
CA ASP A 147 -2.60 -12.40 8.55
C ASP A 147 -1.93 -11.31 7.70
N PHE A 148 -2.70 -10.70 6.79
CA PHE A 148 -2.20 -9.58 6.00
C PHE A 148 -1.88 -8.36 6.86
N VAL A 149 -2.71 -8.04 7.85
CA VAL A 149 -2.50 -6.89 8.75
C VAL A 149 -1.25 -7.09 9.62
N ASP A 150 -1.05 -8.30 10.15
CA ASP A 150 0.15 -8.63 10.92
C ASP A 150 1.39 -8.60 10.02
N TRP A 151 1.29 -9.10 8.79
CA TRP A 151 2.38 -9.10 7.81
C TRP A 151 2.85 -7.70 7.41
N ILE A 152 1.94 -6.76 7.13
CA ILE A 152 2.32 -5.44 6.62
C ILE A 152 2.95 -4.52 7.69
N ARG A 153 2.89 -4.90 8.97
CA ARG A 153 3.29 -4.06 10.12
C ARG A 153 4.69 -3.48 9.99
N ASP A 154 5.65 -4.29 9.56
CA ASP A 154 7.07 -3.92 9.50
C ASP A 154 7.61 -3.74 8.07
N ARG A 155 6.72 -3.61 7.06
CA ARG A 155 7.08 -3.59 5.63
C ARG A 155 7.07 -2.20 5.00
N MET A 156 7.85 -1.29 5.56
CA MET A 156 7.98 0.09 5.09
C MET A 156 9.42 0.37 4.65
N PRO A 157 9.85 -0.13 3.47
CA PRO A 157 11.23 0.02 3.03
C PRO A 157 11.54 1.47 2.65
N ASN A 158 12.80 1.88 2.84
CA ASN A 158 13.28 3.20 2.43
C ASN A 158 13.55 3.31 0.91
N SER A 159 13.44 2.22 0.15
CA SER A 159 13.74 2.17 -1.28
C SER A 159 12.50 2.34 -2.15
N ALA A 160 12.63 3.04 -3.27
CA ALA A 160 11.59 3.14 -4.30
C ALA A 160 11.50 1.88 -5.19
N GLU A 161 12.53 1.03 -5.15
CA GLU A 161 12.56 -0.26 -5.82
C GLU A 161 11.76 -1.30 -5.03
N PRO A 162 11.00 -2.19 -5.69
CA PRO A 162 10.28 -3.26 -5.01
C PRO A 162 11.23 -4.21 -4.28
N LEU A 163 11.04 -4.36 -2.97
CA LEU A 163 11.70 -5.34 -2.13
C LEU A 163 10.77 -6.55 -1.95
N LYS A 164 11.27 -7.74 -2.26
CA LYS A 164 10.55 -9.00 -2.05
C LYS A 164 10.80 -9.52 -0.64
N ASP A 165 9.74 -9.85 0.08
CA ASP A 165 9.80 -10.53 1.38
C ASP A 165 9.00 -11.83 1.33
N GLU A 166 9.61 -12.90 1.84
CA GLU A 166 9.02 -14.24 1.92
C GLU A 166 8.96 -14.69 3.38
N GLY A 167 7.93 -15.45 3.73
CA GLY A 167 7.77 -15.97 5.08
C GLY A 167 6.71 -17.06 5.12
N PRO A 168 6.34 -17.52 6.33
CA PRO A 168 5.38 -18.59 6.51
C PRO A 168 4.05 -18.25 5.83
N GLY A 169 3.74 -18.97 4.74
CA GLY A 169 2.52 -18.88 3.93
C GLY A 169 2.14 -17.51 3.34
N LEU A 170 3.01 -16.51 3.39
CA LEU A 170 2.82 -15.21 2.75
C LEU A 170 4.07 -14.79 1.98
N VAL A 171 3.86 -14.08 0.88
CA VAL A 171 4.92 -13.44 0.10
C VAL A 171 4.45 -12.04 -0.30
N SER A 172 5.35 -11.06 -0.31
CA SER A 172 4.99 -9.70 -0.68
C SER A 172 6.08 -8.95 -1.43
N TYR A 173 5.66 -7.93 -2.15
CA TYR A 173 6.52 -6.81 -2.55
C TYR A 173 6.16 -5.55 -1.76
N SER A 174 7.17 -4.85 -1.27
CA SER A 174 7.03 -3.55 -0.61
C SER A 174 7.91 -2.48 -1.28
N TRP A 175 7.47 -1.23 -1.32
CA TRP A 175 8.26 -0.12 -1.85
C TRP A 175 7.84 1.23 -1.27
N ARG A 176 8.74 2.20 -1.32
CA ARG A 176 8.47 3.63 -1.10
C ARG A 176 7.84 4.22 -2.37
N GLY A 177 6.64 4.76 -2.23
CA GLY A 177 5.86 5.38 -3.30
C GLY A 177 4.40 4.94 -3.33
N PRO A 178 3.59 5.56 -4.21
CA PRO A 178 2.16 5.29 -4.30
C PRO A 178 1.87 3.93 -4.94
N LEU A 179 0.70 3.39 -4.61
CA LEU A 179 0.12 2.24 -5.29
C LEU A 179 -0.44 2.70 -6.64
N SER A 180 -0.30 1.87 -7.67
CA SER A 180 -0.85 2.13 -8.99
C SER A 180 -1.26 0.83 -9.65
N LYS A 181 -2.18 0.89 -10.63
CA LYS A 181 -2.64 -0.30 -11.37
C LYS A 181 -1.46 -1.11 -11.91
N ARG A 182 -0.49 -0.44 -12.54
CA ARG A 182 0.70 -1.10 -13.12
C ARG A 182 1.56 -1.78 -12.06
N ARG A 183 1.85 -1.10 -10.94
CA ARG A 183 2.68 -1.69 -9.87
C ARG A 183 1.96 -2.82 -9.15
N LEU A 184 0.65 -2.67 -8.90
CA LEU A 184 -0.17 -3.69 -8.28
C LEU A 184 -0.17 -4.98 -9.10
N PHE A 185 -0.56 -4.93 -10.38
CA PHE A 185 -0.61 -6.13 -11.21
C PHE A 185 0.76 -6.72 -11.47
N ARG A 186 1.79 -5.89 -11.71
CA ARG A 186 3.16 -6.41 -11.85
C ARG A 186 3.61 -7.18 -10.61
N ALA A 187 3.37 -6.62 -9.42
CA ALA A 187 3.72 -7.32 -8.17
C ALA A 187 2.92 -8.62 -8.05
N LEU A 188 1.61 -8.60 -8.31
CA LEU A 188 0.79 -9.80 -8.30
C LEU A 188 1.31 -10.87 -9.27
N ASP A 189 1.60 -10.48 -10.52
CA ASP A 189 2.12 -11.38 -11.56
C ASP A 189 3.42 -12.05 -11.16
N GLU A 190 4.37 -11.27 -10.62
CA GLU A 190 5.66 -11.79 -10.13
C GLU A 190 5.48 -12.68 -8.88
N LEU A 191 4.53 -12.38 -8.00
CA LEU A 191 4.26 -13.16 -6.79
C LEU A 191 3.48 -14.46 -7.08
N THR A 192 2.67 -14.49 -8.14
CA THR A 192 1.87 -15.66 -8.54
C THR A 192 2.48 -16.47 -9.69
N GLY A 193 3.55 -15.97 -10.32
CA GLY A 193 4.18 -16.62 -11.46
C GLY A 193 3.34 -16.57 -12.74
N THR A 194 2.53 -15.52 -12.91
CA THR A 194 1.64 -15.34 -14.07
C THR A 194 2.17 -14.34 -15.12
N GLY A 195 3.33 -13.71 -14.84
CA GLY A 195 3.98 -12.73 -15.70
C GLY A 195 5.18 -13.23 -16.50
#